data_AF-A0A7C4EEL0-F1
#
_entry.id   AF-A0A7C4EEL0-F1
#
_cell.length_a   1.000
_cell.length_b   1.000
_cell.length_c   1.000
_cell.angle_alpha   90.00
_cell.angle_beta   90.00
_cell.angle_gamma   90.00
#
_symmetry.space_group_name_H-M   'P 1'
#
loop_
_entity.id
_entity.type
_entity.pdbx_description
1 polymer ?
#
loop_
_entity_poly.entity_id
_entity_poly.type
_entity_poly.pdbx_seq_one_letter_code
_entity_poly.pdbx_strand_id
1 'polypeptide(L)'
;MSPIRIAIPLLALILAGCGGRSGHPASRPAALADRLPAAVQAAIVRDYPGAVIRGVEKETYPDGTVHWEVELTTKDGRKRELEYDGQGKVLPEH
;
A
#
# COMPACT_ATOMS: atom_id res chain seq x y z
N MET A 1 -25.29 4.64 11.05
CA MET A 1 -25.31 4.92 9.60
C MET A 1 -23.98 4.49 9.00
N SER A 2 -23.96 3.33 8.37
CA SER A 2 -23.02 2.96 7.30
C SER A 2 -23.87 2.66 6.08
N PRO A 3 -23.42 3.01 4.87
CA PRO A 3 -22.94 1.97 3.97
C PRO A 3 -21.83 2.45 3.02
N ILE A 4 -21.44 1.58 2.07
CA ILE A 4 -20.51 1.75 0.92
C ILE A 4 -19.18 1.07 1.23
N ARG A 5 -18.97 -0.24 0.97
CA ARG A 5 -19.03 -0.98 -0.32
C ARG A 5 -18.23 -0.30 -1.43
N ILE A 6 -16.92 -0.53 -1.47
CA ILE A 6 -16.14 -0.46 -2.72
C ILE A 6 -15.55 -1.85 -2.98
N ALA A 7 -16.32 -2.63 -3.73
CA ALA A 7 -15.84 -3.79 -4.44
C ALA A 7 -14.89 -3.32 -5.54
N ILE A 8 -13.60 -3.61 -5.42
CA ILE A 8 -12.69 -3.61 -6.57
C ILE A 8 -12.91 -4.93 -7.29
N PRO A 9 -13.35 -4.92 -8.57
CA PRO A 9 -13.81 -6.12 -9.24
C PRO A 9 -12.63 -7.01 -9.63
N LEU A 10 -12.77 -8.30 -9.36
CA LEU A 10 -12.10 -9.34 -10.12
C LEU A 10 -12.73 -9.32 -11.53
N LEU A 11 -12.12 -8.64 -12.50
CA LEU A 11 -12.50 -8.73 -13.91
C LEU A 11 -11.33 -9.27 -14.74
N ALA A 12 -11.41 -10.55 -15.06
CA ALA A 12 -10.52 -11.23 -15.98
C ALA A 12 -10.91 -10.93 -17.43
N LEU A 13 -9.92 -10.57 -18.28
CA LEU A 13 -10.05 -10.77 -19.73
C LEU A 13 -8.66 -11.07 -20.34
N ILE A 14 -8.55 -12.28 -20.87
CA ILE A 14 -7.38 -12.84 -21.54
C ILE A 14 -7.59 -12.60 -23.05
N LEU A 15 -6.60 -12.05 -23.79
CA LEU A 15 -6.25 -12.45 -25.16
C LEU A 15 -5.07 -11.63 -25.74
N ALA A 16 -3.96 -12.35 -25.96
CA ALA A 16 -2.95 -12.22 -27.02
C ALA A 16 -2.44 -10.82 -27.45
N GLY A 17 -1.17 -10.53 -27.11
CA GLY A 17 -0.37 -9.51 -27.78
C GLY A 17 1.07 -9.50 -27.27
N CYS A 18 2.03 -9.82 -28.14
CA CYS A 18 3.46 -9.90 -27.83
C CYS A 18 4.05 -8.55 -27.42
N GLY A 19 5.00 -8.59 -26.48
CA GLY A 19 6.04 -7.55 -26.36
C GLY A 19 5.75 -6.47 -25.33
N GLY A 20 6.46 -6.53 -24.21
CA GLY A 20 6.49 -5.46 -23.23
C GLY A 20 6.33 -5.98 -21.81
N ARG A 21 7.37 -6.61 -21.27
CA ARG A 21 7.63 -6.49 -19.84
C ARG A 21 7.86 -5.00 -19.58
N SER A 22 6.78 -4.25 -19.39
CA SER A 22 6.81 -2.95 -18.74
C SER A 22 7.10 -3.24 -17.28
N GLY A 23 8.36 -3.59 -17.02
CA GLY A 23 8.93 -3.53 -15.70
C GLY A 23 8.82 -2.09 -15.26
N HIS A 24 7.71 -1.76 -14.59
CA HIS A 24 7.74 -0.72 -13.58
C HIS A 24 8.97 -1.05 -12.75
N PRO A 25 9.95 -0.13 -12.64
CA PRO A 25 11.09 -0.38 -11.78
C PRO A 25 10.49 -0.67 -10.41
N ALA A 26 10.56 -1.93 -9.97
CA ALA A 26 10.19 -2.32 -8.65
C ALA A 26 11.02 -1.42 -7.75
N SER A 27 10.39 -0.37 -7.23
CA SER A 27 11.08 0.66 -6.49
C SER A 27 11.77 -0.07 -5.36
N ARG A 28 13.07 0.18 -5.19
CA ARG A 28 13.83 -0.52 -4.15
C ARG A 28 13.11 -0.28 -2.83
N PRO A 29 13.01 -1.27 -1.92
CA PRO A 29 12.24 -1.13 -0.69
C PRO A 29 12.58 0.13 0.13
N ALA A 30 13.86 0.51 0.16
CA ALA A 30 14.30 1.76 0.79
C ALA A 30 13.68 3.01 0.13
N ALA A 31 13.67 3.08 -1.20
CA ALA A 31 13.07 4.19 -1.94
C ALA A 31 11.54 4.26 -1.79
N LEU A 32 10.87 3.15 -1.46
CA LEU A 32 9.44 3.15 -1.12
C LEU A 32 9.21 3.70 0.28
N ALA A 33 10.02 3.29 1.26
CA ALA A 33 9.94 3.81 2.62
C ALA A 33 10.11 5.33 2.66
N ASP A 34 11.01 5.88 1.84
CA ASP A 34 11.27 7.32 1.73
C ASP A 34 10.05 8.14 1.27
N ARG A 35 9.04 7.51 0.65
CA ARG A 35 7.79 8.17 0.24
C ARG A 35 6.80 8.34 1.39
N LEU A 36 6.97 7.58 2.47
CA LEU A 36 6.07 7.58 3.62
C LEU A 36 6.45 8.67 4.63
N PRO A 37 5.48 9.29 5.32
CA PRO A 37 5.76 10.12 6.48
C PRO A 37 6.56 9.36 7.54
N ALA A 38 7.44 10.04 8.25
CA ALA A 38 8.28 9.43 9.28
C ALA A 38 7.46 8.68 10.36
N ALA A 39 6.26 9.19 10.69
CA ALA A 39 5.36 8.56 11.64
C ALA A 39 4.82 7.21 11.13
N VAL A 40 4.49 7.11 9.83
CA VAL A 40 4.05 5.86 9.20
C VAL A 40 5.21 4.85 9.15
N GLN A 41 6.41 5.29 8.78
CA GLN A 41 7.59 4.43 8.80
C GLN A 41 7.86 3.87 10.20
N ALA A 42 7.78 4.71 11.23
CA ALA A 42 7.97 4.31 12.62
C ALA A 42 6.91 3.30 13.08
N ALA A 43 5.64 3.50 12.69
CA ALA A 43 4.57 2.56 13.00
C ALA A 43 4.82 1.19 12.35
N ILE A 44 5.21 1.15 11.08
CA ILE A 44 5.52 -0.11 10.38
C ILE A 44 6.69 -0.83 11.04
N VAL A 45 7.77 -0.13 11.37
CA VAL A 45 8.94 -0.74 12.03
C VAL A 45 8.59 -1.30 13.41
N ARG A 46 7.73 -0.61 14.16
CA ARG A 46 7.25 -1.05 15.48
C ARG A 46 6.35 -2.27 15.39
N ASP A 47 5.38 -2.27 14.49
CA ASP A 47 4.32 -3.27 14.43
C ASP A 47 4.71 -4.50 13.59
N TYR A 48 5.59 -4.30 12.61
CA TYR A 48 6.06 -5.33 11.67
C TYR A 48 7.59 -5.32 11.56
N PRO A 49 8.32 -5.63 12.66
CA PRO A 49 9.77 -5.60 12.65
C PRO A 49 10.35 -6.56 11.60
N GLY A 50 11.23 -6.04 10.75
CA GLY A 50 11.83 -6.80 9.64
C GLY A 50 10.92 -7.03 8.43
N ALA A 51 9.76 -6.36 8.36
CA ALA A 51 8.95 -6.36 7.15
C ALA A 51 9.61 -5.58 6.01
N VAL A 52 9.31 -6.00 4.79
CA VAL A 52 9.76 -5.35 3.56
C VAL A 52 8.56 -4.66 2.91
N ILE A 53 8.64 -3.36 2.74
CA ILE A 53 7.65 -2.58 1.98
C ILE A 53 7.77 -2.96 0.50
N ARG A 54 6.63 -3.31 -0.09
CA ARG A 54 6.49 -3.76 -1.49
C ARG A 54 5.78 -2.73 -2.36
N GLY A 55 4.88 -1.96 -1.77
CA GLY A 55 4.11 -0.92 -2.44
C GLY A 55 3.80 0.22 -1.49
N VAL A 56 3.73 1.43 -2.03
CA VAL A 56 3.26 2.62 -1.33
C VAL A 56 2.41 3.42 -2.30
N GLU A 57 1.15 3.62 -1.94
CA GLU A 57 0.22 4.48 -2.65
C GLU A 57 -0.23 5.60 -1.71
N LYS A 58 -0.40 6.80 -2.27
CA LYS A 58 -0.87 7.97 -1.54
C LYS A 58 -2.23 8.33 -2.11
N GLU A 59 -3.26 8.22 -1.30
CA GLU A 59 -4.60 8.62 -1.65
C GLU A 59 -4.88 10.01 -1.09
N THR A 60 -5.49 10.87 -1.89
CA THR A 60 -5.91 12.21 -1.46
C THR A 60 -7.38 12.37 -1.77
N TYR A 61 -8.18 12.55 -0.72
CA TYR A 61 -9.63 12.65 -0.79
C TYR A 61 -10.06 14.08 -1.15
N PRO A 62 -11.32 14.27 -1.63
CA PRO A 62 -11.83 15.58 -2.01
C PRO A 62 -11.87 16.61 -0.86
N ASP A 63 -11.93 16.15 0.38
CA ASP A 63 -11.88 16.97 1.59
C ASP A 63 -10.45 17.37 2.01
N GLY A 64 -9.44 16.92 1.25
CA GLY A 64 -8.02 17.15 1.53
C GLY A 64 -7.41 16.12 2.49
N THR A 65 -8.17 15.13 2.94
CA THR A 65 -7.65 14.02 3.75
C THR A 65 -6.65 13.21 2.92
N VAL A 66 -5.58 12.74 3.56
CA VAL A 66 -4.54 11.93 2.91
C VAL A 66 -4.38 10.61 3.63
N HIS A 67 -4.52 9.52 2.90
CA HIS A 67 -4.22 8.18 3.36
C HIS A 67 -3.01 7.60 2.62
N TRP A 68 -2.34 6.66 3.27
CA TRP A 68 -1.18 5.94 2.76
C TRP A 68 -1.46 4.45 2.79
N GLU A 69 -1.65 3.86 1.63
CA GLU A 69 -1.77 2.41 1.49
C GLU A 69 -0.36 1.81 1.33
N VAL A 70 -0.08 0.79 2.15
CA VAL A 70 1.24 0.16 2.22
C VAL A 70 1.10 -1.35 2.10
N GLU A 71 1.59 -1.92 1.00
CA GLU A 71 1.80 -3.36 0.87
C GLU A 71 3.13 -3.71 1.57
N LEU A 72 3.08 -4.65 2.51
CA LEU A 72 4.25 -5.16 3.22
C LEU A 72 4.30 -6.69 3.21
N THR A 73 5.51 -7.22 3.10
CA THR A 73 5.81 -8.64 3.36
C THR A 73 6.44 -8.74 4.74
N THR A 74 5.78 -9.40 5.69
CA THR A 74 6.33 -9.61 7.02
C THR A 74 7.55 -10.51 6.99
N LYS A 75 8.32 -10.54 8.08
CA LYS A 75 9.48 -11.44 8.23
C LYS A 75 9.12 -12.91 8.01
N ASP A 76 7.89 -13.32 8.34
CA ASP A 76 7.39 -14.68 8.14
C ASP A 76 6.97 -14.96 6.68
N GLY A 77 7.15 -14.01 5.77
CA GLY A 77 6.74 -14.12 4.37
C GLY A 77 5.26 -13.84 4.11
N ARG A 78 4.49 -13.38 5.11
CA ARG A 78 3.07 -13.07 4.95
C ARG A 78 2.90 -11.70 4.32
N LYS A 79 2.02 -11.58 3.33
CA LYS A 79 1.62 -10.29 2.77
C LYS A 79 0.57 -9.62 3.64
N ARG A 80 0.66 -8.30 3.79
CA ARG A 80 -0.34 -7.43 4.41
C ARG A 80 -0.46 -6.18 3.58
N GLU A 81 -1.65 -5.64 3.58
CA GLU A 81 -1.99 -4.34 3.02
C GLU A 81 -2.60 -3.56 4.18
N LEU A 82 -2.10 -2.36 4.41
CA LEU A 82 -2.49 -1.54 5.55
C LEU A 82 -2.60 -0.11 5.10
N GLU A 83 -3.64 0.54 5.61
CA GLU A 83 -3.88 1.94 5.35
C GLU A 83 -3.53 2.76 6.59
N TYR A 84 -2.81 3.86 6.38
CA TYR A 84 -2.34 4.74 7.43
C TYR A 84 -2.75 6.19 7.17
N ASP A 85 -3.07 6.91 8.23
CA ASP A 85 -3.12 8.37 8.17
C ASP A 85 -1.70 8.98 8.12
N GLY A 86 -1.62 10.31 7.93
CA GLY A 86 -0.34 11.02 7.94
C GLY A 86 0.42 10.98 9.29
N GLN A 87 -0.21 10.49 10.37
CA GLN A 87 0.37 10.34 11.70
C GLN A 87 0.80 8.89 12.00
N GLY A 88 0.69 7.97 11.03
CA GLY A 88 1.07 6.57 11.21
C GLY A 88 0.05 5.75 12.01
N LYS A 89 -1.17 6.24 12.17
CA LYS A 89 -2.26 5.46 12.74
C LYS A 89 -2.88 4.59 11.65
N VAL A 90 -3.04 3.29 11.95
CA VAL A 90 -3.78 2.37 11.08
C VAL A 90 -5.25 2.82 11.00
N LEU A 91 -5.74 2.88 9.78
CA LEU A 91 -7.13 3.15 9.45
C LEU A 91 -7.87 1.81 9.23
N PRO A 92 -9.17 1.74 9.54
CA PRO A 92 -9.96 0.58 9.19
C PRO A 92 -9.99 0.43 7.66
N GLU A 93 -9.91 -0.80 7.16
CA GLU A 93 -10.19 -1.07 5.75
C GLU A 93 -11.60 -0.56 5.40
N HIS A 94 -11.69 0.09 4.23
CA HIS A 94 -12.91 0.70 3.69
C HIS A 94 -14.01 -0.31 3.32
#